data_AF-A0A9P7CN71-F1
#
_entry.id   AF-A0A9P7CN71-F1
#
_cell.length_a   1.000
_cell.length_b   1.000
_cell.length_c   1.000
_cell.angle_alpha   90.00
_cell.angle_beta   90.00
_cell.angle_gamma   90.00
#
_symmetry.space_group_name_H-M   'P 1'
#
loop_
_entity.id
_entity.type
_entity.pdbx_description
1 polymer ?
#
loop_
_entity_poly.entity_id
_entity_poly.type
_entity_poly.pdbx_seq_one_letter_code
_entity_poly.pdbx_strand_id
1 'polypeptide(L)'
;MPISDICSRIMKSNPVYAEQPRELWTERIKKVLKEKPFFGEIQRKGKTADGSPKENLYYYNSELDPVEWRKATYTQVGRSARKCTLKDKQYFWKIPPKLGRHRSSYIPPPANPSEIKSKRSRQFEQNENNEPKKTKL
;
A
#
# COMPACT_ATOMS: atom_id res chain seq x y z
N MET A 1 6.14 6.12 8.99
CA MET A 1 6.36 5.78 10.41
C MET A 1 6.38 7.08 11.23
N PRO A 2 5.66 7.17 12.35
CA PRO A 2 5.71 8.36 13.21
C PRO A 2 7.07 8.46 13.93
N ILE A 3 7.47 9.67 14.34
CA ILE A 3 8.76 9.89 15.03
C ILE A 3 8.80 9.12 16.35
N SER A 4 7.68 9.07 17.07
CA SER A 4 7.54 8.29 18.30
C SER A 4 7.95 6.82 18.14
N ASP A 5 7.52 6.15 17.07
CA ASP A 5 7.86 4.76 16.75
C ASP A 5 9.33 4.62 16.31
N ILE A 6 9.84 5.56 15.49
CA ILE A 6 11.26 5.58 15.10
C ILE A 6 12.15 5.66 16.34
N CYS A 7 11.84 6.58 17.25
CA CYS A 7 12.58 6.79 18.50
C CYS A 7 12.58 5.51 19.36
N SER A 8 11.39 4.91 19.57
CA SER A 8 11.26 3.66 20.32
C SER A 8 12.06 2.50 19.71
N ARG A 9 12.09 2.38 18.37
CA ARG A 9 12.88 1.33 17.69
C ARG A 9 14.37 1.54 17.83
N ILE A 10 14.86 2.78 17.71
CA ILE A 10 16.28 3.11 17.90
C ILE A 10 16.72 2.72 19.31
N MET A 11 15.97 3.14 20.32
CA MET A 11 16.25 2.81 21.73
C MET A 11 16.23 1.30 21.98
N LYS A 12 15.30 0.57 21.36
CA LYS A 12 15.24 -0.89 21.46
C LYS A 12 16.42 -1.59 20.79
N SER A 13 16.87 -1.10 19.64
CA SER A 13 17.99 -1.69 18.90
C SER A 13 19.35 -1.37 19.52
N ASN A 14 19.48 -0.22 20.17
CA ASN A 14 20.73 0.21 20.79
C ASN A 14 20.40 0.90 22.13
N PRO A 15 20.56 0.18 23.25
CA PRO A 15 20.16 0.66 24.56
C PRO A 15 21.02 1.82 25.08
N VAL A 16 22.21 2.06 24.50
CA VAL A 16 23.07 3.20 24.87
C VAL A 16 22.34 4.53 24.69
N TYR A 17 21.42 4.61 23.74
CA TYR A 17 20.65 5.82 23.50
C TYR A 17 19.53 6.06 24.52
N ALA A 18 19.20 5.08 25.37
CA ALA A 18 18.15 5.20 26.39
C ALA A 18 18.58 6.03 27.60
N GLU A 19 19.88 6.32 27.77
CA GLU A 19 20.40 7.14 28.87
C GLU A 19 20.00 8.62 28.77
N GLN A 20 19.65 9.07 27.56
CA GLN A 20 19.31 10.46 27.28
C GLN A 20 17.79 10.65 27.18
N PRO A 21 17.27 11.88 27.47
CA PRO A 21 15.84 12.14 27.43
C PRO A 21 15.25 11.93 26.04
N ARG A 22 14.03 11.41 26.00
CA ARG A 22 13.33 11.05 24.76
C ARG A 22 13.02 12.26 23.89
N GLU A 23 12.79 13.42 24.51
CA GLU A 23 12.51 14.69 23.86
C GLU A 23 13.69 15.13 23.00
N LEU A 24 14.91 15.02 23.55
CA LEU A 24 16.15 15.36 22.86
C LEU A 24 16.38 14.47 21.64
N TRP A 25 16.09 13.17 21.74
CA TRP A 25 16.14 12.28 20.58
C TRP A 25 15.07 12.59 19.55
N THR A 26 13.86 12.91 20.00
CA THR A 26 12.75 13.27 19.13
C THR A 26 13.08 14.49 18.28
N GLU A 27 13.68 15.52 18.86
CA GLU A 27 14.13 16.71 18.13
C GLU A 27 15.27 16.40 17.17
N ARG A 28 16.27 15.63 17.60
CA ARG A 28 17.39 15.21 16.74
C ARG A 28 16.90 14.41 15.52
N ILE A 29 16.01 13.45 15.74
CA ILE A 29 15.41 12.64 14.67
C ILE A 29 14.62 13.56 13.72
N LYS A 30 13.80 14.46 14.25
CA LYS A 30 13.03 15.42 13.44
C LYS A 30 13.93 16.30 12.57
N LYS A 31 15.08 16.76 13.11
CA LYS A 31 16.07 17.53 12.35
C LYS A 31 16.65 16.71 11.21
N VAL A 32 17.12 15.49 11.49
CA VAL A 32 17.71 14.60 10.47
C VAL A 32 16.70 14.27 9.36
N LEU A 33 15.44 13.97 9.72
CA LEU A 33 14.39 13.65 8.76
C LEU A 33 14.02 14.81 7.84
N LYS A 34 14.23 16.07 8.28
CA LYS A 34 14.00 17.26 7.45
C LYS A 34 15.20 17.65 6.61
N GLU A 35 16.40 17.42 7.13
CA GLU A 35 17.65 17.83 6.47
C GLU A 35 18.04 16.89 5.31
N LYS A 36 17.76 15.59 5.43
CA LYS A 36 18.21 14.61 4.45
C LYS A 36 17.18 14.40 3.33
N PRO A 37 17.58 14.45 2.05
CA PRO A 37 16.65 14.42 0.91
C PRO A 37 15.98 13.06 0.68
N PHE A 38 16.57 11.98 1.19
CA PHE A 38 16.05 10.61 1.08
C PHE A 38 15.00 10.26 2.13
N PHE A 39 14.62 11.20 3.00
CA PHE A 39 13.45 11.04 3.87
C PHE A 39 12.31 11.92 3.34
N GLY A 40 11.14 11.29 3.18
CA GLY A 40 9.91 12.00 2.85
C GLY A 40 8.97 12.08 4.05
N GLU A 41 8.13 13.11 4.05
CA GLU A 41 7.12 13.38 5.08
C GLU A 41 5.71 13.30 4.49
N ILE A 42 4.82 12.61 5.19
CA ILE A 42 3.39 12.56 4.93
C ILE A 42 2.71 13.32 6.06
N GLN A 43 2.23 14.51 5.74
CA GLN A 43 1.51 15.35 6.69
C GLN A 43 0.13 14.73 6.96
N ARG A 44 -0.12 14.41 8.23
CA ARG A 44 -1.41 13.83 8.63
C ARG A 44 -2.31 14.92 9.18
N LYS A 45 -3.58 14.88 8.79
CA LYS A 45 -4.56 15.87 9.23
C LYS A 45 -5.43 15.29 10.33
N GLY A 46 -5.90 16.18 11.21
CA GLY A 46 -6.84 15.85 12.29
C GLY A 46 -6.15 15.53 13.61
N LYS A 47 -6.98 15.05 14.55
CA LYS A 47 -6.60 14.80 15.94
C LYS A 47 -6.68 13.31 16.27
N THR A 48 -5.98 12.90 17.30
CA THR A 48 -6.08 11.59 17.96
C THR A 48 -7.31 11.57 18.87
N ALA A 49 -7.61 10.42 19.48
CA ALA A 49 -8.69 10.28 20.46
C ALA A 49 -8.51 11.22 21.66
N ASP A 50 -7.26 11.49 22.02
CA ASP A 50 -6.88 12.36 23.15
C ASP A 50 -6.92 13.85 22.76
N GLY A 51 -7.33 14.18 21.54
CA GLY A 51 -7.40 15.55 21.02
C GLY A 51 -6.06 16.14 20.56
N SER A 52 -4.95 15.41 20.73
CA SER A 52 -3.64 15.83 20.24
C SER A 52 -3.56 15.74 18.71
N PRO A 53 -2.79 16.61 18.01
CA PRO A 53 -2.59 16.49 16.57
C PRO A 53 -1.99 15.13 16.21
N LYS A 54 -2.46 14.51 15.11
CA LYS A 54 -1.83 13.27 14.61
C LYS A 54 -0.38 13.53 14.20
N GLU A 55 0.53 12.67 14.63
CA GLU A 55 1.92 12.72 14.18
C GLU A 55 2.03 12.45 12.68
N ASN A 56 2.91 13.22 12.02
CA ASN A 56 3.28 13.00 10.62
C ASN A 56 3.98 11.65 10.45
N LEU A 57 3.86 11.07 9.26
CA LEU A 57 4.55 9.82 8.93
C LEU A 57 5.75 10.10 8.03
N TYR A 58 6.86 9.45 8.34
CA TYR A 58 8.07 9.53 7.55
C TYR A 58 8.32 8.23 6.80
N TYR A 59 8.92 8.33 5.61
CA TYR A 59 9.30 7.19 4.79
C TYR A 59 10.69 7.41 4.20
N TYR A 60 11.37 6.33 3.87
CA TYR A 60 12.66 6.35 3.21
C TYR A 60 12.49 6.19 1.69
N ASN A 61 13.23 6.98 0.91
CA ASN A 61 13.27 6.97 -0.53
C ASN A 61 14.69 6.65 -1.02
N SER A 62 14.91 5.42 -1.48
CA SER A 62 16.20 4.93 -1.97
C SER A 62 16.71 5.69 -3.20
N GLU A 63 15.83 6.26 -4.02
CA GLU A 63 16.22 6.96 -5.26
C GLU A 63 16.99 8.26 -4.99
N LEU A 64 16.74 8.87 -3.83
CA LEU A 64 17.36 10.14 -3.43
C LEU A 64 18.53 9.95 -2.45
N ASP A 65 18.91 8.69 -2.16
CA ASP A 65 20.02 8.40 -1.26
C ASP A 65 21.35 8.42 -2.04
N PRO A 66 22.33 9.26 -1.66
CA PRO A 66 23.64 9.28 -2.33
C PRO A 66 24.52 8.07 -2.01
N VAL A 67 24.14 7.23 -1.04
CA VAL A 67 24.96 6.15 -0.49
C VAL A 67 24.47 4.80 -1.01
N GLU A 68 25.25 4.22 -1.92
CA GLU A 68 24.85 3.01 -2.67
C GLU A 68 24.67 1.77 -1.79
N TRP A 69 25.52 1.56 -0.78
CA TRP A 69 25.38 0.40 0.10
C TRP A 69 24.08 0.43 0.91
N ARG A 70 23.58 1.61 1.31
CA ARG A 70 22.28 1.75 2.00
C ARG A 70 21.13 1.39 1.08
N LYS A 71 21.20 1.81 -0.19
CA LYS A 71 20.23 1.46 -1.22
C LYS A 71 20.20 -0.04 -1.44
N ALA A 72 21.37 -0.67 -1.62
CA ALA A 72 21.49 -2.10 -1.82
C ALA A 72 20.89 -2.92 -0.66
N THR A 73 21.19 -2.54 0.59
CA THR A 73 20.59 -3.18 1.78
C THR A 73 19.07 -2.99 1.79
N TYR A 74 18.56 -1.80 1.46
CA TYR A 74 17.12 -1.55 1.45
C TYR A 74 16.39 -2.41 0.42
N THR A 75 16.97 -2.65 -0.76
CA THR A 75 16.37 -3.49 -1.81
C THR A 75 16.15 -4.94 -1.36
N GLN A 76 16.99 -5.45 -0.44
CA GLN A 76 16.87 -6.81 0.09
C GLN A 76 15.69 -6.98 1.06
N VAL A 77 15.29 -5.92 1.78
CA VAL A 77 14.29 -5.97 2.86
C VAL A 77 13.03 -5.14 2.59
N GLY A 78 13.09 -4.16 1.69
CA GLY A 78 12.10 -3.12 1.55
C GLY A 78 11.45 -3.09 0.17
N ARG A 79 10.11 -3.10 0.14
CA ARG A 79 9.38 -2.49 -0.97
C ARG A 79 9.25 -1.00 -0.66
N SER A 80 9.56 -0.14 -1.64
CA SER A 80 9.38 1.30 -1.49
C SER A 80 7.94 1.64 -1.11
N ALA A 81 7.76 2.78 -0.44
CA ALA A 81 6.42 3.29 -0.12
C ALA A 81 5.60 3.40 -1.42
N ARG A 82 4.46 2.70 -1.48
CA ARG A 82 3.61 2.72 -2.67
C ARG A 82 3.02 4.12 -2.84
N LYS A 83 2.80 4.59 -4.07
CA LYS A 83 2.18 5.90 -4.33
C LYS A 83 0.86 6.12 -3.55
N CYS A 84 0.08 5.06 -3.34
CA CYS A 84 -1.16 5.12 -2.58
C CYS A 84 -0.97 5.40 -1.08
N THR A 85 0.18 5.03 -0.49
CA THR A 85 0.49 5.23 0.95
C THR A 85 1.16 6.57 1.23
N LEU A 86 1.54 7.33 0.20
CA LEU A 86 2.15 8.67 0.34
C LEU A 86 1.12 9.76 0.65
N LYS A 87 -0.17 9.45 0.63
CA LYS A 87 -1.25 10.38 0.96
C LYS A 87 -1.95 9.89 2.22
N ASP A 88 -2.22 10.81 3.15
CA ASP A 88 -3.08 10.54 4.30
C ASP A 88 -4.53 10.39 3.80
N LYS A 89 -4.94 9.14 3.55
CA LYS A 89 -6.31 8.80 3.13
C LYS A 89 -7.05 8.17 4.29
N GLN A 90 -8.18 8.76 4.65
CA GLN A 90 -9.14 8.14 5.55
C GLN A 90 -9.91 7.07 4.78
N TYR A 91 -9.80 5.82 5.21
CA TYR A 91 -10.65 4.75 4.72
C TYR A 91 -11.94 4.79 5.52
N PHE A 92 -13.06 4.89 4.82
CA PHE A 92 -14.37 4.65 5.38
C PHE A 92 -14.74 3.20 5.06
N TRP A 93 -15.12 2.44 6.08
CA TRP A 93 -15.79 1.17 5.83
C TRP A 93 -17.13 1.49 5.18
N LYS A 94 -17.27 1.15 3.90
CA LYS A 94 -18.57 1.17 3.24
C LYS A 94 -19.18 -0.21 3.42
N ILE A 95 -20.41 -0.24 3.94
CA ILE A 95 -21.19 -1.46 3.98
C ILE A 95 -21.29 -1.95 2.51
N PRO A 96 -20.87 -3.19 2.21
CA PRO A 96 -21.03 -3.71 0.86
C PRO A 96 -22.51 -3.65 0.49
N PRO A 97 -22.85 -3.28 -0.76
CA PRO A 97 -24.25 -3.22 -1.17
C PRO A 97 -24.92 -4.55 -0.84
N LYS A 98 -26.08 -4.50 -0.17
CA LYS A 98 -26.90 -5.69 0.06
C LYS A 98 -27.07 -6.34 -1.31
N LEU A 99 -26.57 -7.57 -1.47
CA LEU A 99 -26.77 -8.33 -2.69
C LEU A 99 -28.26 -8.20 -3.02
N GLY A 100 -28.58 -7.64 -4.19
CA GLY A 100 -29.96 -7.55 -4.64
C GLY A 100 -30.61 -8.92 -4.55
N ARG A 101 -31.93 -8.99 -4.46
CA ARG A 101 -32.70 -10.24 -4.36
C ARG A 101 -32.47 -11.22 -5.54
N HIS A 102 -31.61 -10.89 -6.50
CA HIS A 102 -31.13 -11.78 -7.53
C HIS A 102 -29.87 -12.52 -7.06
N ARG A 103 -30.09 -13.72 -6.53
CA ARG A 103 -29.06 -14.66 -6.09
C ARG A 103 -28.05 -14.96 -7.21
N SER A 104 -26.81 -15.20 -6.79
CA SER A 104 -25.78 -15.98 -7.47
C SER A 104 -24.90 -15.27 -8.52
N SER A 105 -23.97 -14.42 -8.05
CA SER A 105 -22.70 -14.21 -8.77
C SER A 105 -21.65 -15.27 -8.42
N TYR A 106 -21.93 -16.13 -7.43
CA TYR A 106 -21.12 -17.31 -7.18
C TYR A 106 -21.51 -18.39 -8.19
N ILE A 107 -20.64 -18.57 -9.19
CA ILE A 107 -20.64 -19.78 -9.99
C ILE A 107 -19.68 -20.72 -9.26
N PRO A 108 -20.16 -21.77 -8.58
CA PRO A 108 -19.26 -22.76 -8.00
C PRO A 108 -18.35 -23.32 -9.11
N PRO A 109 -17.08 -23.62 -8.81
CA PRO A 109 -16.23 -24.34 -9.75
C PRO A 109 -16.94 -25.62 -10.19
N PRO A 110 -16.93 -25.97 -11.49
CA PRO A 110 -17.57 -27.20 -11.94
C PRO A 110 -16.94 -28.39 -11.22
N ALA A 111 -17.77 -29.28 -10.69
CA ALA A 111 -17.31 -30.47 -9.97
C ALA A 111 -16.44 -31.39 -10.85
N ASN A 112 -16.62 -31.32 -12.18
CA ASN A 112 -15.91 -32.14 -13.15
C ASN A 112 -15.13 -31.26 -14.17
N PRO A 113 -13.80 -31.43 -14.28
CA PRO A 113 -12.98 -30.69 -15.25
C PRO A 113 -13.36 -30.89 -16.73
N SER A 114 -14.08 -31.96 -17.06
CA SER A 114 -14.50 -32.31 -18.42
C SER A 114 -15.60 -31.41 -18.98
N GLU A 115 -16.43 -30.78 -18.13
CA GLU A 115 -17.52 -29.89 -18.55
C GLU A 115 -17.02 -28.54 -19.10
N ILE A 116 -15.81 -28.12 -18.70
CA ILE A 116 -15.20 -26.86 -19.13
C ILE A 116 -14.93 -26.85 -20.65
N LYS A 117 -14.57 -28.02 -21.22
CA LYS A 117 -14.27 -28.15 -22.65
C LYS A 117 -15.52 -28.02 -23.52
N SER A 118 -16.65 -28.58 -23.08
CA SER A 118 -17.91 -28.59 -23.84
C SER A 118 -18.59 -27.20 -23.91
N LYS A 119 -18.48 -26.39 -22.86
CA LYS A 119 -19.00 -25.01 -22.89
C LYS A 119 -18.18 -24.07 -23.77
N ARG A 120 -16.84 -24.27 -23.82
CA ARG A 120 -15.94 -23.47 -24.66
C ARG A 120 -16.16 -23.75 -26.15
N SER A 121 -16.40 -25.00 -26.54
CA SER A 121 -16.68 -25.34 -27.94
C SER A 121 -18.03 -24.77 -28.43
N ARG A 122 -19.09 -24.84 -27.62
CA ARG A 122 -20.39 -24.24 -27.98
C ARG A 122 -20.36 -22.71 -28.11
N GLN A 123 -19.55 -22.02 -27.30
CA GLN A 123 -19.40 -20.56 -27.42
C GLN A 123 -18.61 -20.14 -28.67
N PHE A 124 -17.67 -20.96 -29.15
CA PHE A 124 -16.95 -20.69 -30.39
C PHE A 124 -17.85 -20.85 -31.63
N GLU A 125 -18.68 -21.91 -31.69
CA GLU A 125 -19.61 -22.14 -32.82
C GLU A 125 -20.72 -21.07 -32.94
N GLN A 126 -21.15 -20.48 -31.82
CA GLN A 126 -22.16 -19.41 -31.86
C GLN A 126 -21.59 -18.05 -32.29
N ASN A 127 -20.29 -17.81 -32.10
CA ASN A 127 -19.64 -16.57 -32.53
C ASN A 127 -19.27 -16.58 -34.02
N GLU A 128 -18.96 -17.74 -34.59
CA GLU A 128 -18.60 -17.87 -36.02
C GLU A 128 -19.80 -17.64 -36.97
N ASN A 129 -21.02 -17.91 -36.50
CA ASN A 129 -22.24 -17.75 -37.31
C ASN A 129 -22.81 -16.32 -37.33
N ASN A 130 -22.19 -15.36 -36.62
CA ASN A 130 -22.69 -13.99 -36.46
C ASN A 130 -21.79 -12.90 -37.08
N GLU A 131 -20.95 -13.22 -38.07
CA GLU A 131 -20.27 -12.18 -38.88
C GLU A 131 -21.16 -11.65 -40.03
N PRO A 132 -21.53 -10.36 -40.06
CA PRO A 132 -22.22 -9.77 -41.21
C PRO A 132 -21.22 -9.50 -42.36
N LYS A 133 -21.50 -10.07 -43.54
CA LYS A 133 -20.76 -9.84 -44.79
C LYS A 133 -20.77 -8.35 -45.15
N LYS A 134 -19.62 -7.68 -45.07
CA LYS A 134 -19.45 -6.31 -45.56
C LYS A 134 -19.53 -6.29 -47.10
N THR A 135 -20.56 -5.66 -47.65
CA THR A 135 -20.63 -5.22 -49.04
C THR A 135 -19.57 -4.13 -49.29
N LYS A 136 -18.74 -4.31 -50.31
CA LYS A 136 -17.84 -3.27 -50.83
C LYS A 136 -18.59 -2.41 -51.87
N LEU A 137 -18.29 -1.11 -51.87
CA LEU A 137 -18.70 -0.13 -52.89
C LEU A 137 -18.28 -0.57 -54.30
#